data_AF-A0A961S1L4-F1
#
_entry.id   AF-A0A961S1L4-F1
#
_cell.length_a   1.000
_cell.length_b   1.000
_cell.length_c   1.000
_cell.angle_alpha   90.00
_cell.angle_beta   90.00
_cell.angle_gamma   90.00
#
_symmetry.space_group_name_H-M   'P 1'
#
loop_
_entity.id
_entity.type
_entity.pdbx_description
1 polymer ?
#
loop_
_entity_poly.entity_id
_entity_poly.type
_entity_poly.pdbx_seq_one_letter_code
_entity_poly.pdbx_strand_id
1 'polypeptide(L)'
;MTRRINFAIAAAALLSAVCLAPVASQAEDVSPDTVYTDIEKTFGGVPNFVTQLPKSSLAALWEEEKAVELSDKTALPPKTKALISLAVASQIPCTYCIWADTMTARQLGATDEEIAEAVVMAGHTRLWSTMFNGLQVDFDQYKKDMGGQ
;
A
#
# COMPACT_ATOMS: atom_id res chain seq x y z
N MET A 1 -16.17 64.14 -36.24
CA MET A 1 -14.93 63.85 -36.99
C MET A 1 -14.44 62.48 -36.55
N THR A 2 -14.62 61.52 -37.44
CA THR A 2 -14.51 60.08 -37.24
C THR A 2 -13.04 59.64 -37.11
N ARG A 3 -12.70 58.81 -36.12
CA ARG A 3 -11.55 57.91 -36.22
C ARG A 3 -11.95 56.50 -35.81
N ARG A 4 -12.01 55.66 -36.84
CA ARG A 4 -12.11 54.20 -36.77
C ARG A 4 -10.79 53.65 -36.29
N ILE A 5 -10.82 52.67 -35.40
CA ILE A 5 -9.71 51.72 -35.22
C ILE A 5 -10.32 50.32 -35.29
N ASN A 6 -10.02 49.64 -36.39
CA ASN A 6 -10.28 48.21 -36.58
C ASN A 6 -9.25 47.42 -35.76
N PHE A 7 -9.72 46.53 -34.89
CA PHE A 7 -8.94 45.36 -34.51
C PHE A 7 -9.73 44.12 -34.86
N ALA A 8 -9.26 43.44 -35.91
CA ALA A 8 -9.67 42.10 -36.26
C ALA A 8 -9.03 41.13 -35.27
N ILE A 9 -9.85 40.33 -34.57
CA ILE A 9 -9.42 39.05 -34.00
C ILE A 9 -10.55 38.05 -34.26
N ALA A 10 -10.33 37.20 -35.25
CA ALA A 10 -11.15 36.02 -35.50
C ALA A 10 -10.88 35.01 -34.37
N ALA A 11 -11.84 34.81 -33.48
CA ALA A 11 -11.81 33.71 -32.52
C ALA A 11 -12.37 32.46 -33.20
N ALA A 12 -11.47 31.63 -33.74
CA ALA A 12 -11.81 30.28 -34.18
C ALA A 12 -12.07 29.42 -32.93
N ALA A 13 -13.34 29.12 -32.66
CA ALA A 13 -13.73 28.16 -31.65
C ALA A 13 -13.43 26.73 -32.15
N LEU A 14 -12.23 26.23 -31.85
CA LEU A 14 -11.92 24.81 -31.96
C LEU A 14 -12.52 24.11 -30.73
N LEU A 15 -13.74 23.61 -30.90
CA LEU A 15 -14.33 22.60 -30.03
C LEU A 15 -13.52 21.31 -30.19
N SER A 16 -12.45 21.18 -29.42
CA SER A 16 -11.77 19.89 -29.23
C SER A 16 -12.75 18.97 -28.50
N ALA A 17 -13.38 18.06 -29.25
CA ALA A 17 -14.09 16.93 -28.70
C ALA A 17 -13.11 16.10 -27.87
N VAL A 18 -13.14 16.27 -26.55
CA VAL A 18 -12.51 15.34 -25.62
C VAL A 18 -13.30 14.04 -25.72
N CYS A 19 -12.77 13.08 -26.46
CA CYS A 19 -13.26 11.72 -26.45
C CYS A 19 -13.12 11.16 -25.03
N LEU A 20 -14.21 11.21 -24.25
CA LEU A 20 -14.41 10.39 -23.07
C LEU A 20 -14.63 8.94 -23.54
N ALA A 21 -13.54 8.27 -23.95
CA ALA A 21 -13.55 6.82 -23.91
C ALA A 21 -13.46 6.42 -22.42
N PRO A 22 -14.33 5.51 -21.93
CA PRO A 22 -14.10 4.93 -20.63
C PRO A 22 -12.76 4.21 -20.69
N VAL A 23 -11.81 4.57 -19.83
CA VAL A 23 -10.68 3.71 -19.53
C VAL A 23 -11.27 2.49 -18.83
N ALA A 24 -11.70 1.51 -19.62
CA ALA A 24 -11.90 0.17 -19.13
C ALA A 24 -10.51 -0.30 -18.68
N SER A 25 -10.34 -0.43 -17.37
CA SER A 25 -9.25 -1.19 -16.77
C SER A 25 -9.27 -2.57 -17.40
N GLN A 26 -8.42 -2.81 -18.40
CA GLN A 26 -8.14 -4.15 -18.88
C GLN A 26 -7.31 -4.82 -17.80
N ALA A 27 -7.98 -5.36 -16.78
CA ALA A 27 -7.43 -6.52 -16.10
C ALA A 27 -7.39 -7.60 -17.19
N GLU A 28 -6.19 -7.98 -17.63
CA GLU A 28 -6.03 -9.17 -18.46
C GLU A 28 -6.78 -10.33 -17.79
N ASP A 29 -7.50 -11.09 -18.59
CA ASP A 29 -8.36 -12.19 -18.13
C ASP A 29 -7.47 -13.37 -17.69
N VAL A 30 -6.73 -13.17 -16.60
CA VAL A 30 -5.89 -14.19 -15.98
C VAL A 30 -6.84 -15.20 -15.34
N SER A 31 -6.91 -16.39 -15.94
CA SER A 31 -7.74 -17.48 -15.41
C SER A 31 -7.39 -17.74 -13.94
N PRO A 32 -8.38 -17.86 -13.04
CA PRO A 32 -8.13 -18.23 -11.64
C PRO A 32 -7.24 -19.48 -11.48
N ASP A 33 -7.31 -20.43 -12.41
CA ASP A 33 -6.53 -21.67 -12.36
C ASP A 33 -5.01 -21.42 -12.50
N THR A 34 -4.60 -20.41 -13.28
CA THR A 34 -3.18 -20.05 -13.38
C THR A 34 -2.68 -19.37 -12.11
N VAL A 35 -3.54 -18.58 -11.45
CA VAL A 35 -3.23 -17.97 -10.14
C VAL A 35 -3.06 -19.03 -9.07
N TYR A 36 -3.96 -20.00 -8.97
CA TYR A 36 -3.82 -21.10 -8.00
C TYR A 36 -2.54 -21.91 -8.20
N THR A 37 -2.16 -22.16 -9.46
CA THR A 37 -0.91 -22.86 -9.79
C THR A 37 0.32 -22.06 -9.33
N ASP A 38 0.28 -20.73 -9.46
CA ASP A 38 1.39 -19.86 -9.03
C ASP A 38 1.50 -19.79 -7.50
N ILE A 39 0.36 -19.72 -6.81
CA ILE A 39 0.27 -19.80 -5.35
C ILE A 39 0.83 -21.14 -4.85
N GLU A 40 0.45 -22.26 -5.47
CA GLU A 40 0.95 -23.58 -5.12
C GLU A 40 2.47 -23.69 -5.27
N LYS A 41 3.04 -23.12 -6.35
CA LYS A 41 4.49 -23.07 -6.54
C LYS A 41 5.19 -22.20 -5.48
N THR A 42 4.55 -21.14 -5.03
CA THR A 42 5.13 -20.19 -4.07
C THR A 42 5.11 -20.73 -2.65
N PHE A 43 3.98 -21.29 -2.21
CA PHE A 43 3.79 -21.73 -0.83
C PHE A 43 3.84 -23.25 -0.62
N GLY A 44 4.02 -24.03 -1.69
CA GLY A 44 3.97 -25.50 -1.64
C GLY A 44 2.55 -26.08 -1.49
N GLY A 45 1.54 -25.24 -1.67
CA GLY A 45 0.12 -25.56 -1.58
C GLY A 45 -0.73 -24.30 -1.72
N VAL A 46 -2.03 -24.45 -1.97
CA VAL A 46 -2.97 -23.33 -1.96
C VAL A 46 -3.57 -23.20 -0.55
N PRO A 47 -3.28 -22.11 0.19
CA PRO A 47 -3.89 -21.91 1.51
C PRO A 47 -5.41 -21.85 1.40
N ASN A 48 -6.12 -22.47 2.35
CA ASN A 48 -7.58 -22.59 2.28
C ASN A 48 -8.33 -21.24 2.29
N PHE A 49 -7.74 -20.15 2.77
CA PHE A 49 -8.39 -18.84 2.70
C PHE A 49 -8.43 -18.29 1.27
N VAL A 50 -7.47 -18.66 0.42
CA VAL A 50 -7.40 -18.20 -0.98
C VAL A 50 -8.60 -18.73 -1.77
N THR A 51 -9.04 -19.96 -1.50
CA THR A 51 -10.22 -20.56 -2.16
C THR A 51 -11.53 -19.87 -1.78
N GLN A 52 -11.53 -19.05 -0.72
CA GLN A 52 -12.67 -18.26 -0.26
C GLN A 52 -12.70 -16.86 -0.90
N LEU A 53 -11.64 -16.45 -1.60
CA LEU A 53 -11.59 -15.14 -2.27
C LEU A 53 -12.47 -15.13 -3.53
N PRO A 54 -13.09 -13.98 -3.87
CA PRO A 54 -13.81 -13.84 -5.13
C PRO A 54 -12.87 -14.05 -6.32
N LYS A 55 -13.23 -14.96 -7.23
CA LYS A 55 -12.45 -15.24 -8.45
C LYS A 55 -12.16 -13.98 -9.28
N SER A 56 -13.11 -13.04 -9.29
CA SER A 56 -12.99 -11.75 -9.99
C SER A 56 -11.85 -10.85 -9.46
N SER A 57 -11.39 -11.09 -8.24
CA SER A 57 -10.36 -10.27 -7.59
C SER A 57 -9.08 -11.04 -7.31
N LEU A 58 -9.09 -12.38 -7.45
CA LEU A 58 -7.98 -13.25 -7.08
C LEU A 58 -6.68 -12.90 -7.80
N ALA A 59 -6.74 -12.67 -9.12
CA ALA A 59 -5.56 -12.30 -9.90
C ALA A 59 -4.96 -10.96 -9.42
N ALA A 60 -5.80 -9.94 -9.21
CA ALA A 60 -5.35 -8.64 -8.76
C ALA A 60 -4.72 -8.68 -7.35
N LEU A 61 -5.33 -9.41 -6.42
CA LEU A 61 -4.80 -9.59 -5.07
C LEU A 61 -3.46 -10.35 -5.09
N TRP A 62 -3.34 -11.38 -5.94
CA TRP A 62 -2.10 -12.14 -6.04
C TRP A 62 -0.95 -11.36 -6.67
N GLU A 63 -1.24 -10.55 -7.69
CA GLU A 63 -0.21 -9.66 -8.27
C GLU A 63 0.23 -8.57 -7.29
N GLU A 64 -0.68 -8.04 -6.47
CA GLU A 64 -0.35 -7.08 -5.41
C GLU A 64 0.57 -7.70 -4.35
N GLU A 65 0.20 -8.87 -3.82
CA GLU A 65 0.99 -9.64 -2.87
C GLU A 65 2.41 -9.92 -3.41
N LYS A 66 2.52 -10.38 -4.66
CA LYS A 66 3.81 -10.61 -5.30
C LYS A 66 4.62 -9.33 -5.49
N ALA A 67 3.97 -8.24 -5.87
CA ALA A 67 4.64 -6.99 -6.18
C ALA A 67 5.15 -6.26 -4.93
N VAL A 68 4.40 -6.35 -3.82
CA VAL A 68 4.66 -5.59 -2.61
C VAL A 68 5.31 -6.44 -1.54
N GLU A 69 4.70 -7.54 -1.12
CA GLU A 69 5.18 -8.33 0.02
C GLU A 69 6.34 -9.24 -0.41
N LEU A 70 6.10 -10.10 -1.41
CA LEU A 70 7.05 -11.16 -1.81
C LEU A 70 8.22 -10.66 -2.70
N SER A 71 8.12 -9.45 -3.24
CA SER A 71 9.11 -8.92 -4.18
C SER A 71 10.45 -8.59 -3.51
N ASP A 72 11.55 -9.09 -4.06
CA ASP A 72 12.91 -8.66 -3.71
C ASP A 72 13.36 -7.42 -4.50
N LYS A 73 12.50 -6.87 -5.37
CA LYS A 73 12.80 -5.73 -6.25
C LYS A 73 12.35 -4.38 -5.71
N THR A 74 11.73 -4.36 -4.53
CA THR A 74 11.32 -3.12 -3.84
C THR A 74 12.49 -2.50 -3.10
N ALA A 75 12.39 -1.22 -2.74
CA ALA A 75 13.42 -0.53 -1.95
C ALA A 75 13.62 -1.11 -0.55
N LEU A 76 12.58 -1.72 0.05
CA LEU A 76 12.67 -2.37 1.35
C LEU A 76 13.13 -3.83 1.20
N PRO A 77 14.15 -4.27 1.96
CA PRO A 77 14.52 -5.69 2.02
C PRO A 77 13.36 -6.54 2.58
N PRO A 78 13.24 -7.82 2.18
CA PRO A 78 12.15 -8.69 2.64
C PRO A 78 12.05 -8.78 4.17
N LYS A 79 13.19 -8.93 4.88
CA LYS A 79 13.20 -8.97 6.35
C LYS A 79 12.60 -7.71 6.97
N THR A 80 12.91 -6.55 6.40
CA THR A 80 12.38 -5.26 6.86
C THR A 80 10.88 -5.17 6.65
N LYS A 81 10.34 -5.69 5.53
CA LYS A 81 8.89 -5.74 5.30
C LYS A 81 8.18 -6.58 6.33
N ALA A 82 8.66 -7.80 6.58
CA ALA A 82 8.06 -8.70 7.57
C ALA A 82 8.05 -8.09 8.98
N LEU A 83 9.12 -7.39 9.38
CA LEU A 83 9.17 -6.69 10.67
C LEU A 83 8.21 -5.49 10.73
N ILE A 84 8.06 -4.73 9.64
CA ILE A 84 7.06 -3.65 9.53
C ILE A 84 5.64 -4.21 9.59
N SER A 85 5.37 -5.27 8.83
CA SER A 85 4.07 -5.95 8.79
C SER A 85 3.70 -6.48 10.18
N LEU A 86 4.64 -7.14 10.88
CA LEU A 86 4.47 -7.57 12.26
C LEU A 86 4.15 -6.41 13.21
N ALA A 87 4.85 -5.28 13.09
CA ALA A 87 4.60 -4.10 13.90
C ALA A 87 3.19 -3.53 13.66
N VAL A 88 2.75 -3.45 12.40
CA VAL A 88 1.40 -3.01 12.04
C VAL A 88 0.36 -4.01 12.57
N ALA A 89 0.55 -5.31 12.31
CA ALA A 89 -0.31 -6.39 12.76
C ALA A 89 -0.51 -6.38 14.28
N SER A 90 0.53 -6.02 15.04
CA SER A 90 0.49 -5.89 16.50
C SER A 90 -0.38 -4.72 17.00
N GLN A 91 -0.57 -3.67 16.19
CA GLN A 91 -1.45 -2.53 16.50
C GLN A 91 -2.89 -2.73 16.05
N ILE A 92 -3.12 -3.52 14.99
CA ILE A 92 -4.46 -3.93 14.53
C ILE A 92 -4.82 -5.36 14.98
N PRO A 93 -4.35 -5.76 16.18
CA PRO A 93 -4.06 -7.13 16.65
C PRO A 93 -4.58 -8.27 15.77
N CYS A 94 -4.02 -8.41 14.57
CA CYS A 94 -4.42 -9.43 13.61
C CYS A 94 -3.69 -10.73 13.96
N THR A 95 -4.34 -11.66 14.67
CA THR A 95 -3.70 -12.92 15.10
C THR A 95 -3.10 -13.72 13.94
N TYR A 96 -3.76 -13.73 12.78
CA TYR A 96 -3.25 -14.39 11.57
C TYR A 96 -1.95 -13.75 11.07
N CYS A 97 -1.96 -12.43 10.94
CA CYS A 97 -0.84 -11.63 10.47
C CYS A 97 0.33 -11.72 11.45
N ILE A 98 0.09 -11.53 12.75
CA ILE A 98 1.11 -11.65 13.81
C ILE A 98 1.85 -12.98 13.68
N TRP A 99 1.13 -14.10 13.53
CA TRP A 99 1.76 -15.40 13.37
C TRP A 99 2.53 -15.50 12.06
N ALA A 100 1.89 -15.16 10.93
CA ALA A 100 2.51 -15.26 9.61
C ALA A 100 3.77 -14.39 9.49
N ASP A 101 3.69 -13.10 9.83
CA ASP A 101 4.79 -12.15 9.76
C ASP A 101 5.92 -12.50 10.71
N THR A 102 5.62 -13.04 11.91
CA THR A 102 6.66 -13.54 12.83
C THR A 102 7.42 -14.71 12.21
N MET A 103 6.71 -15.66 11.59
CA MET A 103 7.33 -16.81 10.94
C MET A 103 8.14 -16.40 9.71
N THR A 104 7.60 -15.51 8.87
CA THR A 104 8.28 -14.96 7.71
C THR A 104 9.54 -14.20 8.11
N ALA A 105 9.47 -13.33 9.13
CA ALA A 105 10.64 -12.61 9.63
C ALA A 105 11.74 -13.57 10.08
N ARG A 106 11.42 -14.64 10.84
CA ARG A 106 12.38 -15.67 11.25
C ARG A 106 13.00 -16.39 10.05
N GLN A 107 12.19 -16.78 9.06
CA GLN A 107 12.68 -17.43 7.83
C GLN A 107 13.64 -16.54 7.04
N LEU A 108 13.42 -15.22 7.09
CA LEU A 108 14.26 -14.20 6.47
C LEU A 108 15.46 -13.79 7.35
N GLY A 109 15.71 -14.51 8.44
CA GLY A 109 16.88 -14.34 9.30
C GLY A 109 16.74 -13.22 10.34
N ALA A 110 15.53 -12.81 10.70
CA ALA A 110 15.31 -11.94 11.84
C ALA A 110 15.64 -12.63 13.16
N THR A 111 16.35 -11.94 14.05
CA THR A 111 16.62 -12.44 15.40
C THR A 111 15.39 -12.26 16.29
N ASP A 112 15.35 -13.00 17.41
CA ASP A 112 14.29 -12.82 18.41
C ASP A 112 14.32 -11.39 18.98
N GLU A 113 15.50 -10.76 19.08
CA GLU A 113 15.66 -9.37 19.46
C GLU A 113 15.03 -8.41 18.44
N GLU A 114 15.31 -8.57 17.14
CA GLU A 114 14.71 -7.72 16.09
C GLU A 114 13.18 -7.82 16.08
N ILE A 115 12.64 -9.03 16.29
CA ILE A 115 11.19 -9.28 16.39
C ILE A 115 10.61 -8.59 17.63
N ALA A 116 11.25 -8.75 18.80
CA ALA A 116 10.81 -8.11 20.03
C ALA A 116 10.85 -6.58 19.93
N GLU A 117 11.90 -6.02 19.33
CA GLU A 117 12.03 -4.58 19.10
C GLU A 117 10.97 -4.05 18.13
N ALA A 118 10.61 -4.79 17.08
CA ALA A 118 9.53 -4.40 16.17
C ALA A 118 8.19 -4.27 16.92
N VAL A 119 7.87 -5.22 17.81
CA VAL A 119 6.64 -5.17 18.63
C VAL A 119 6.69 -4.02 19.65
N VAL A 120 7.83 -3.78 20.30
CA VAL A 120 8.00 -2.65 21.22
C VAL A 120 7.87 -1.31 20.48
N MET A 121 8.45 -1.19 19.29
CA MET A 121 8.36 0.01 18.45
C MET A 121 6.91 0.29 18.03
N ALA A 122 6.13 -0.75 17.72
CA ALA A 122 4.71 -0.63 17.47
C ALA A 122 3.97 -0.03 18.68
N GLY A 123 4.20 -0.58 19.88
CA GLY A 123 3.62 -0.09 21.12
C GLY A 123 4.02 1.35 21.45
N HIS A 124 5.30 1.69 21.27
CA HIS A 124 5.83 3.05 21.44
C HIS A 124 5.09 4.06 20.56
N THR A 125 4.89 3.73 19.29
CA THR A 125 4.18 4.59 18.33
C THR A 125 2.74 4.85 18.80
N ARG A 126 2.04 3.82 19.28
CA ARG A 126 0.67 3.95 19.80
C ARG A 126 0.59 4.73 21.10
N LEU A 127 1.58 4.58 21.98
CA LEU A 127 1.70 5.34 23.23
C LEU A 127 1.75 6.84 22.95
N TRP A 128 2.66 7.29 22.09
CA TRP A 128 2.79 8.70 21.73
C TRP A 128 1.59 9.22 20.95
N SER A 129 1.03 8.42 20.04
CA SER A 129 -0.22 8.75 19.36
C SER A 129 -1.34 9.06 20.36
N THR A 130 -1.49 8.25 21.41
CA THR A 130 -2.48 8.48 22.48
C THR A 130 -2.23 9.80 23.20
N MET A 131 -0.98 10.12 23.53
CA MET A 131 -0.63 11.37 24.21
C MET A 131 -0.88 12.59 23.33
N PHE A 132 -0.40 12.59 22.08
CA PHE A 132 -0.54 13.75 21.19
C PHE A 132 -2.00 14.04 20.85
N ASN A 133 -2.77 13.02 20.50
CA ASN A 133 -4.20 13.19 20.19
C ASN A 133 -5.00 13.52 21.45
N GLY A 134 -4.75 12.83 22.57
CA GLY A 134 -5.48 13.02 23.81
C GLY A 134 -5.25 14.38 24.46
N LEU A 135 -4.03 14.91 24.40
CA LEU A 135 -3.68 16.25 24.87
C LEU A 135 -4.06 17.35 23.86
N GLN A 136 -4.55 16.99 22.68
CA GLN A 136 -4.84 17.92 21.59
C GLN A 136 -3.65 18.82 21.27
N VAL A 137 -2.46 18.21 21.14
CA VAL A 137 -1.24 18.94 20.79
C VAL A 137 -1.46 19.71 19.49
N ASP A 138 -1.19 21.01 19.51
CA ASP A 138 -1.30 21.86 18.33
C ASP A 138 -0.28 21.40 17.28
N PHE A 139 -0.78 20.93 16.13
CA PHE A 139 0.06 20.29 15.12
C PHE A 139 0.99 21.28 14.41
N ASP A 140 0.57 22.54 14.26
CA ASP A 140 1.39 23.58 13.65
C ASP A 140 2.54 24.00 14.58
N GLN A 141 2.28 24.09 15.88
CA GLN A 141 3.31 24.32 16.89
C GLN A 141 4.25 23.13 17.00
N TYR A 142 3.73 21.89 17.03
CA TYR A 142 4.56 20.68 17.06
C TYR A 142 5.55 20.64 15.90
N LYS A 143 5.12 20.96 14.66
CA LYS A 143 6.03 21.04 13.51
C LYS A 143 7.16 22.04 13.75
N LYS A 144 6.85 23.25 14.26
CA LYS A 144 7.86 24.27 14.57
C LYS A 144 8.84 23.80 15.63
N ASP A 145 8.34 23.16 16.69
CA ASP A 145 9.15 22.63 17.79
C ASP A 145 10.12 21.54 17.31
N MET A 146 9.70 20.73 16.34
CA MET A 146 10.50 19.66 15.72
C MET A 146 11.38 20.13 14.55
N GLY A 147 11.43 21.44 14.27
CA GLY A 147 12.26 22.02 13.20
C GLY A 147 11.68 21.88 11.79
N GLY A 148 10.39 21.56 11.65
CA GLY A 148 9.64 21.62 10.40
C GLY A 148 9.33 23.06 9.98
N GLN A 149 9.21 23.29 8.67
CA GLN A 149 8.70 24.54 8.10
C GLN A 149 7.17 24.62 8.22
#